data_AF-A0AAD9GIR9-F1
#
_entry.id   AF-A0AAD9GIR9-F1
#
_cell.length_a   1.000
_cell.length_b   1.000
_cell.length_c   1.000
_cell.angle_alpha   90.00
_cell.angle_beta   90.00
_cell.angle_gamma   90.00
#
_symmetry.space_group_name_H-M   'P 1'
#
loop_
_entity.id
_entity.type
_entity.pdbx_description
1 polymer ?
#
loop_
_entity_poly.entity_id
_entity_poly.type
_entity_poly.pdbx_seq_one_letter_code
_entity_poly.pdbx_strand_id
1 'polypeptide(L)' 'MNEVAPNEDATTALLNSIHQSLSVEDAMTLDEPLTGADMAATIPHLKSNSAPGLDGLVSSLYQMDPEVFGEVLAVVFAY' A
#
# COMPACT_ATOMS: atom_id res chain seq x y z
N MET A 1 -9.70 16.63 -22.38
CA MET A 1 -9.85 16.43 -20.93
C MET A 1 -9.62 17.80 -20.30
N ASN A 2 -10.66 18.43 -19.75
CA ASN A 2 -10.48 19.69 -19.03
C ASN A 2 -9.99 19.36 -17.62
N GLU A 3 -8.76 19.74 -17.32
CA GLU A 3 -8.21 19.72 -15.97
C GLU A 3 -8.93 20.81 -15.17
N VAL A 4 -9.80 20.41 -14.25
CA VAL A 4 -10.42 21.35 -13.30
C VAL A 4 -9.36 21.63 -12.24
N ALA A 5 -8.78 22.84 -12.27
CA ALA A 5 -7.87 23.28 -11.23
C ALA A 5 -8.56 23.13 -9.85
N PRO A 6 -7.85 22.62 -8.83
CA PRO A 6 -8.43 22.43 -7.51
C PRO A 6 -8.92 23.77 -6.97
N ASN A 7 -10.19 23.82 -6.56
CA ASN A 7 -10.77 25.00 -5.95
C ASN A 7 -10.10 25.21 -4.57
N GLU A 8 -9.25 26.24 -4.47
CA GLU A 8 -8.50 26.56 -3.26
C GLU A 8 -9.42 26.85 -2.06
N ASP A 9 -10.58 27.46 -2.29
CA ASP A 9 -11.57 27.75 -1.26
C ASP A 9 -12.21 26.47 -0.73
N ALA A 10 -12.53 25.53 -1.61
CA ALA A 10 -13.08 24.23 -1.23
C ALA A 10 -12.06 23.37 -0.46
N THR A 11 -10.79 23.44 -0.87
CA THR A 11 -9.69 22.73 -0.19
C THR A 11 -9.47 23.29 1.21
N THR A 12 -9.43 24.62 1.33
CA THR A 12 -9.28 25.31 2.63
C THR A 12 -10.46 25.01 3.56
N ALA A 13 -11.68 25.05 3.04
CA ALA A 13 -12.88 24.71 3.82
C ALA A 13 -12.86 23.26 4.31
N LEU A 14 -12.42 22.31 3.48
CA LEU A 14 -12.26 20.90 3.86
C LEU A 14 -11.22 20.74 4.97
N LEU A 15 -10.04 21.32 4.81
CA LEU A 15 -8.97 21.22 5.82
C LEU A 15 -9.41 21.83 7.16
N ASN A 16 -10.10 22.97 7.13
CA ASN A 16 -10.64 23.62 8.33
C ASN A 16 -11.76 22.81 9.01
N SER A 17 -12.39 21.87 8.32
CA SER A 17 -13.41 20.97 8.90
C SER A 17 -12.81 19.81 9.70
N ILE A 18 -11.50 19.57 9.58
CA ILE A 18 -10.80 18.49 10.28
C ILE A 18 -10.36 19.04 11.65
N HIS A 19 -11.18 18.76 12.67
CA HIS A 19 -10.91 19.19 14.05
C HIS A 19 -10.21 18.14 14.90
N GLN A 20 -10.06 16.91 14.38
CA GLN A 20 -9.43 15.82 15.09
C GLN A 20 -7.95 15.76 14.72
N SER A 21 -7.10 15.92 15.72
CA SER A 21 -5.66 15.73 15.61
C SER A 21 -5.26 14.43 16.31
N LEU A 22 -4.19 13.80 15.83
CA LEU A 22 -3.59 12.66 16.51
C LEU A 22 -2.99 13.10 17.85
N SER A 23 -2.94 12.18 18.80
CA SER A 23 -2.09 12.38 19.97
C SER A 23 -0.61 12.43 19.54
N VAL A 24 0.25 12.99 20.38
CA VAL A 24 1.70 12.99 20.11
C VAL A 24 2.23 11.56 19.98
N GLU A 25 1.69 10.63 20.77
CA GLU A 25 2.09 9.22 20.75
C GLU A 25 1.68 8.52 19.44
N ASP A 26 0.45 8.73 18.97
CA ASP A 26 -0.01 8.19 17.69
C ASP A 26 0.78 8.78 16.51
N ALA A 27 1.08 10.08 16.57
CA ALA A 27 1.91 10.75 15.57
C ALA A 27 3.32 10.15 15.52
N MET A 28 3.96 9.97 16.69
CA MET A 28 5.28 9.34 16.78
C MET A 28 5.27 7.89 16.27
N THR A 29 4.17 7.15 16.49
CA THR A 29 4.00 5.80 15.96
C THR A 29 3.94 5.79 14.44
N LEU A 30 3.25 6.76 13.82
CA LEU A 30 3.19 6.90 12.36
C LEU A 30 4.51 7.38 11.75
N ASP A 31 5.32 8.12 12.50
CA ASP A 31 6.65 8.57 12.10
C ASP A 31 7.73 7.49 12.25
N GLU A 32 7.42 6.33 12.86
CA GLU A 32 8.38 5.24 13.05
C GLU A 32 8.78 4.62 11.69
N PRO A 33 10.08 4.37 11.45
CA PRO A 33 10.53 3.72 10.23
C PRO A 33 9.94 2.31 10.08
N LEU A 34 9.36 2.02 8.92
CA LEU A 34 8.84 0.69 8.61
C LEU A 34 9.98 -0.31 8.42
N THR A 35 9.97 -1.42 9.16
CA THR A 35 10.96 -2.48 8.98
C THR A 35 10.51 -3.49 7.93
N GLY A 36 11.45 -4.26 7.38
CA GLY A 36 11.12 -5.36 6.47
C GLY A 36 10.24 -6.44 7.12
N ALA A 37 10.37 -6.65 8.45
CA ALA A 37 9.52 -7.58 9.18
C ALA A 37 8.08 -7.07 9.28
N ASP A 38 7.89 -5.77 9.51
CA ASP A 38 6.56 -5.14 9.53
C ASP A 38 5.88 -5.28 8.18
N MET A 39 6.62 -5.02 7.08
CA MET A 39 6.10 -5.23 5.73
C MET A 39 5.71 -6.69 5.49
N ALA A 40 6.58 -7.65 5.84
CA ALA A 40 6.29 -9.06 5.68
C ALA A 40 5.05 -9.51 6.47
N ALA A 41 4.84 -8.98 7.68
CA ALA A 41 3.66 -9.28 8.49
C ALA A 41 2.34 -8.78 7.88
N THR A 42 2.37 -7.77 7.01
CA THR A 42 1.17 -7.28 6.32
C THR A 42 0.75 -8.14 5.13
N ILE A 43 1.68 -8.85 4.48
CA ILE A 43 1.44 -9.61 3.25
C ILE A 43 0.26 -10.60 3.37
N PRO A 44 0.13 -11.42 4.44
CA PRO A 44 -0.99 -12.36 4.57
C PRO A 44 -2.37 -11.70 4.66
N HIS A 45 -2.42 -10.42 5.05
CA HIS A 45 -3.66 -9.67 5.21
C HIS A 45 -4.12 -8.98 3.93
N LEU A 46 -3.30 -9.00 2.87
CA LEU A 46 -3.70 -8.48 1.57
C LEU A 46 -4.86 -9.31 1.01
N LYS A 47 -5.83 -8.63 0.39
CA LYS A 47 -6.95 -9.30 -0.26
C LYS A 47 -6.43 -10.01 -1.52
N SER A 48 -6.29 -11.33 -1.47
CA SER A 48 -5.70 -12.16 -2.53
C SER A 48 -6.28 -11.95 -3.93
N ASN A 49 -7.56 -11.59 -4.01
CA ASN A 49 -8.31 -11.39 -5.26
C ASN A 49 -8.51 -9.90 -5.58
N SER A 50 -7.66 -9.01 -5.07
CA SER A 50 -7.66 -7.61 -5.46
C SER A 50 -7.16 -7.47 -6.91
N ALA A 51 -7.62 -6.44 -7.60
CA ALA A 51 -7.04 -6.07 -8.89
C ALA A 51 -5.53 -5.82 -8.73
N PRO A 52 -4.71 -6.16 -9.75
CA PRO A 52 -3.28 -5.87 -9.73
C PRO A 52 -3.00 -4.37 -9.58
N GLY A 53 -1.85 -4.06 -8.96
CA GLY A 53 -1.34 -2.69 -8.86
C GLY A 53 -0.77 -2.16 -10.17
N LEU A 54 -0.08 -1.03 -10.10
CA LEU A 54 0.62 -0.44 -11.25
C LEU A 54 1.74 -1.35 -11.79
N ASP A 55 2.28 -2.21 -10.94
CA ASP A 55 3.25 -3.26 -11.28
C ASP A 55 2.63 -4.44 -12.05
N GLY A 56 1.30 -4.51 -12.15
CA GLY A 56 0.59 -5.60 -12.78
C GLY A 56 0.61 -6.91 -11.98
N LEU A 57 1.13 -6.91 -10.75
CA LEU A 57 1.22 -8.09 -9.91
C LEU A 57 0.00 -8.18 -8.98
N VAL A 58 -0.55 -9.38 -8.87
CA VAL A 58 -1.64 -9.68 -7.93
C VAL A 58 -1.08 -9.87 -6.53
N SER A 59 -1.83 -9.47 -5.51
CA SER A 59 -1.46 -9.62 -4.10
C SER A 59 -1.17 -11.07 -3.70
N SER A 60 -1.86 -12.03 -4.32
CA SER A 60 -1.66 -13.46 -4.10
C SER A 60 -0.25 -13.93 -4.48
N LEU A 61 0.45 -13.25 -5.38
CA LEU A 61 1.82 -13.58 -5.76
C LEU A 61 2.79 -13.39 -4.58
N TYR A 62 2.60 -12.30 -3.82
CA TYR A 62 3.42 -12.01 -2.63
C TYR A 62 3.11 -12.93 -1.46
N GLN A 63 1.91 -13.53 -1.45
CA GLN A 63 1.47 -14.48 -0.43
C GLN A 63 1.91 -15.92 -0.70
N MET A 64 2.54 -16.17 -1.84
CA MET A 64 3.05 -17.49 -2.16
C MET A 64 4.18 -17.88 -1.21
N ASP A 65 4.24 -19.17 -0.91
CA ASP A 65 5.42 -19.73 -0.26
C ASP A 65 6.67 -19.44 -1.14
N PRO A 66 7.80 -18.99 -0.54
CA PRO A 66 8.99 -18.64 -1.30
C PRO A 66 9.55 -19.76 -2.17
N GLU A 67 9.45 -21.03 -1.75
CA GLU A 67 9.90 -22.17 -2.53
C GLU A 67 9.02 -22.35 -3.77
N VAL A 68 7.69 -22.29 -3.58
CA VAL A 68 6.72 -22.38 -4.67
C VAL A 68 6.86 -21.20 -5.65
N PHE A 69 7.11 -20.00 -5.14
CA PHE A 69 7.38 -18.83 -5.99
C PHE A 69 8.64 -19.05 -6.84
N GLY A 70 9.70 -19.61 -6.25
CA GLY A 70 10.92 -19.98 -6.96
C GLY A 70 10.68 -20.99 -8.08
N GLU A 71 9.86 -22.02 -7.83
CA GLU A 71 9.47 -23.00 -8.85
C GLU A 71 8.73 -22.35 -10.03
N VAL A 72 7.80 -21.44 -9.76
CA VAL A 72 7.07 -20.70 -10.81
C VAL A 72 8.03 -19.85 -11.64
N LEU A 73 8.96 -19.13 -11.01
CA LEU A 73 9.96 -18.35 -11.72
C LEU A 73 10.86 -19.22 -12.60
N ALA A 74 11.27 -20.40 -12.12
CA ALA A 74 12.08 -21.33 -12.90
C ALA A 74 11.35 -21.81 -14.18
N VAL A 75 10.04 -22.05 -14.08
CA VAL A 75 9.21 -22.41 -15.25
C VAL A 75 9.05 -21.22 -16.21
N VAL A 76 8.72 -20.03 -15.69
CA VAL A 76 8.45 -18.84 -16.51
C VAL A 76 9.70 -18.35 -17.24
N PHE A 77 10.84 -18.36 -16.55
CA PHE A 77 12.10 -17.87 -17.09
C PHE A 77 12.99 -18.97 -17.71
N ALA A 78 12.51 -20.22 -17.73
CA ALA A 78 13.14 -21.37 -18.38
C ALA A 78 14.67 -21.40 -18.23
N TYR A 79 15.15 -21.40 -16.99
CA TYR A 79 16.55 -21.66 -16.65
C TYR A 79 16.82 -23.17 -16.54
#